data_AF-A0A561DSU3-F1
#
_entry.id   AF-A0A561DSU3-F1
#
_cell.length_a   1.000
_cell.length_b   1.000
_cell.length_c   1.000
_cell.angle_alpha   90.00
_cell.angle_beta   90.00
_cell.angle_gamma   90.00
#
_symmetry.space_group_name_H-M   'P 1'
#
loop_
_entity.id
_entity.type
_entity.pdbx_description
1 polymer ?
#
loop_
_entity_poly.entity_id
_entity_poly.type
_entity_poly.pdbx_seq_one_letter_code
_entity_poly.pdbx_strand_id
1 'polypeptide(L)'
;MEKLFYDFWYYKTEELDLQGNGLNHVAYEISIEVFANKDHFKQLDDIRISGLDKEEMLSFAIHNPEVLFNKLDEEGLGSIVEDIKETGSYTVMGDTVIEING
;
A
#
# COMPACT_ATOMS: atom_id res chain seq x y z
N MET A 1 -12.77 18.97 -0.90
CA MET A 1 -12.63 17.51 -1.04
C MET A 1 -12.81 16.88 0.32
N GLU A 2 -13.46 15.72 0.39
CA GLU A 2 -13.42 14.91 1.61
C GLU A 2 -12.00 14.37 1.77
N LYS A 3 -11.50 14.31 3.00
CA LYS A 3 -10.17 13.75 3.27
C LYS A 3 -10.22 12.23 3.08
N LEU A 4 -9.29 11.70 2.30
CA LEU A 4 -9.08 10.26 2.12
C LEU A 4 -8.03 9.76 3.11
N PHE A 5 -8.18 8.52 3.56
CA PHE A 5 -7.26 7.87 4.49
C PHE A 5 -6.70 6.62 3.84
N TYR A 6 -5.43 6.36 4.03
CA TYR A 6 -4.70 5.31 3.34
C TYR A 6 -4.08 4.34 4.33
N ASP A 7 -4.17 3.04 4.05
CA ASP A 7 -3.53 1.97 4.80
C ASP A 7 -2.69 1.07 3.89
N PHE A 8 -1.42 0.88 4.24
CA PHE A 8 -0.45 0.16 3.42
C PHE A 8 -0.21 -1.25 3.97
N TRP A 9 -0.26 -2.23 3.08
CA TRP A 9 -0.10 -3.64 3.43
C TRP A 9 0.95 -4.34 2.59
N TYR A 10 1.74 -5.20 3.23
CA TYR A 10 2.55 -6.20 2.56
C TYR A 10 1.80 -7.52 2.51
N TYR A 11 1.66 -8.08 1.31
CA TYR A 11 1.09 -9.40 1.12
C TYR A 11 2.10 -10.34 0.46
N LYS A 12 2.01 -11.61 0.87
CA LYS A 12 2.67 -12.74 0.21
C LYS A 12 1.58 -13.64 -0.33
N THR A 13 1.59 -13.87 -1.62
CA THR A 13 0.62 -14.72 -2.32
C THR A 13 1.35 -15.95 -2.87
N GLU A 14 0.76 -17.12 -2.67
CA GLU A 14 1.23 -18.35 -3.31
C GLU A 14 0.52 -18.49 -4.65
N GLU A 15 1.28 -18.63 -5.73
CA GLU A 15 0.68 -18.80 -7.05
C GLU A 15 0.16 -20.23 -7.23
N LEU A 16 -1.08 -20.30 -7.71
CA LEU A 16 -1.75 -21.53 -8.07
C LEU A 16 -1.83 -21.63 -9.60
N ASP A 17 -1.69 -22.84 -10.13
CA ASP A 17 -2.04 -23.09 -11.53
C ASP A 17 -3.56 -23.01 -11.72
N LEU A 18 -4.01 -23.08 -12.98
CA LEU A 18 -5.44 -23.06 -13.33
C LEU A 18 -6.23 -24.27 -12.77
N GLN A 19 -5.54 -25.27 -12.20
CA GLN A 19 -6.12 -26.44 -11.57
C GLN A 19 -6.08 -26.34 -10.03
N GLY A 20 -5.58 -25.24 -9.48
CA GLY A 20 -5.47 -25.00 -8.04
C GLY A 20 -4.27 -25.69 -7.38
N ASN A 21 -3.31 -26.21 -8.16
CA ASN A 21 -2.09 -26.79 -7.62
C ASN A 21 -1.05 -25.69 -7.35
N GLY A 22 -0.37 -25.77 -6.20
CA GLY A 22 0.70 -24.84 -5.87
C GLY A 22 1.85 -24.93 -6.88
N LEU A 23 2.24 -23.79 -7.47
CA LEU A 23 3.31 -23.72 -8.47
C LEU A 23 4.71 -23.56 -7.86
N ASN A 24 4.85 -23.58 -6.53
CA ASN A 24 6.05 -23.17 -5.78
C ASN A 24 6.55 -21.75 -6.12
N HIS A 25 5.77 -20.98 -6.87
CA HIS A 25 6.01 -19.58 -7.15
C HIS A 25 5.35 -18.74 -6.07
N VAL A 26 6.13 -17.86 -5.48
CA VAL A 26 5.67 -16.89 -4.49
C VAL A 26 5.67 -15.53 -5.18
N ALA A 27 4.52 -14.88 -5.16
CA ALA A 27 4.38 -13.48 -5.53
C ALA A 27 4.27 -12.64 -4.26
N TYR A 28 4.79 -11.42 -4.32
CA TYR A 28 4.65 -10.42 -3.28
C TYR A 28 3.85 -9.24 -3.82
N GLU A 29 3.14 -8.56 -2.94
CA GLU A 29 2.25 -7.46 -3.31
C GLU A 29 2.29 -6.33 -2.28
N ILE A 30 2.08 -5.11 -2.78
CA ILE A 30 1.68 -3.95 -1.96
C ILE A 30 0.18 -3.74 -2.17
N SER A 31 -0.57 -3.61 -1.09
CA SER A 31 -1.93 -3.06 -1.11
C SER A 31 -1.93 -1.66 -0.53
N ILE A 32 -2.70 -0.78 -1.15
CA ILE A 32 -3.01 0.55 -0.66
C ILE A 32 -4.53 0.63 -0.53
N GLU A 33 -5.01 0.43 0.68
CA GLU A 33 -6.42 0.47 0.99
C GLU A 33 -6.85 1.93 1.22
N VAL A 34 -7.90 2.37 0.53
CA VAL A 34 -8.38 3.75 0.55
C VAL A 34 -9.70 3.83 1.31
N PHE A 35 -9.80 4.75 2.27
CA PHE A 35 -10.95 4.89 3.15
C PHE A 35 -11.52 6.30 3.17
N ALA A 36 -12.84 6.38 3.33
CA ALA A 36 -13.56 7.65 3.51
C ALA A 36 -13.47 8.21 4.93
N ASN A 37 -12.91 7.45 5.87
CA ASN A 37 -12.81 7.82 7.27
C ASN A 37 -11.56 7.23 7.91
N LYS A 38 -11.06 7.93 8.94
CA LYS A 38 -9.88 7.55 9.72
C LYS A 38 -10.02 6.25 10.52
N ASP A 39 -11.26 5.83 10.79
CA ASP A 39 -11.54 4.63 11.58
C ASP A 39 -11.58 3.37 10.69
N HIS A 40 -11.22 3.51 9.41
CA HIS A 40 -11.16 2.45 8.38
C HIS A 40 -12.46 1.63 8.22
N PHE A 41 -13.63 2.21 8.56
CA PHE A 41 -14.90 1.48 8.49
C PHE A 41 -15.51 1.45 7.07
N LYS A 42 -15.14 2.41 6.22
CA LYS A 42 -15.73 2.57 4.88
C LYS A 42 -14.61 2.63 3.85
N GLN A 43 -14.22 1.45 3.37
CA GLN A 43 -13.29 1.32 2.25
C GLN A 43 -13.97 1.81 0.97
N LEU A 44 -13.21 2.57 0.19
CA LEU A 44 -13.60 3.12 -1.10
C LEU A 44 -12.88 2.40 -2.24
N ASP A 45 -11.62 2.02 -2.03
CA ASP A 45 -10.79 1.38 -3.05
C ASP A 45 -9.71 0.48 -2.41
N ASP A 46 -9.11 -0.38 -3.24
CA ASP A 46 -7.95 -1.23 -2.91
C ASP A 46 -7.02 -1.29 -4.13
N ILE A 47 -5.93 -0.53 -4.07
CA ILE A 47 -4.94 -0.44 -5.16
C ILE A 47 -3.84 -1.45 -4.89
N ARG A 48 -3.57 -2.33 -5.86
CA ARG A 48 -2.57 -3.39 -5.73
C ARG A 48 -1.45 -3.27 -6.72
N ILE A 49 -0.23 -3.39 -6.21
CA ILE A 49 0.98 -3.58 -7.01
C ILE A 49 1.43 -5.02 -6.78
N SER A 50 1.12 -5.89 -7.74
CA SER A 50 1.27 -7.34 -7.63
C SER A 50 2.38 -7.89 -8.53
N GLY A 51 2.79 -9.13 -8.28
CA GLY A 51 3.80 -9.82 -9.09
C GLY A 51 5.22 -9.35 -8.79
N LEU A 52 5.41 -8.72 -7.63
CA LEU A 52 6.71 -8.30 -7.14
C LEU A 52 7.46 -9.51 -6.60
N ASP A 53 8.79 -9.45 -6.68
CA ASP A 53 9.62 -10.25 -5.78
C ASP A 53 9.65 -9.63 -4.37
N LYS A 54 10.29 -10.34 -3.44
CA LYS A 54 10.35 -9.91 -2.03
C LYS A 54 11.12 -8.61 -1.86
N GLU A 55 12.22 -8.45 -2.59
CA GLU A 55 13.10 -7.28 -2.47
C GLU A 55 12.40 -6.04 -3.05
N GLU A 56 11.72 -6.21 -4.19
CA GLU A 56 10.88 -5.18 -4.80
C GLU A 56 9.77 -4.72 -3.86
N MET A 57 9.01 -5.66 -3.26
CA MET A 57 7.99 -5.33 -2.27
C MET A 57 8.58 -4.55 -1.08
N LEU A 58 9.67 -5.03 -0.50
CA LEU A 58 10.30 -4.35 0.64
C LEU A 58 10.95 -3.00 0.27
N SER A 59 11.26 -2.77 -1.00
CA SER A 59 11.81 -1.49 -1.48
C SER A 59 10.83 -0.32 -1.34
N PHE A 60 9.52 -0.57 -1.25
CA PHE A 60 8.53 0.45 -0.91
C PHE A 60 8.71 1.01 0.49
N ALA A 61 9.36 0.26 1.39
CA ALA A 61 9.67 0.66 2.75
C ALA A 61 8.48 1.39 3.43
N ILE A 62 7.32 0.75 3.53
CA ILE A 62 6.04 1.38 3.91
C ILE A 62 6.04 2.05 5.30
N HIS A 63 7.08 1.90 6.11
CA HIS A 63 7.24 2.63 7.37
C HIS A 63 8.10 3.91 7.26
N ASN A 64 8.68 4.18 6.09
CA ASN A 64 9.53 5.32 5.82
C ASN A 64 8.90 6.19 4.72
N PRO A 65 8.24 7.31 5.09
CA PRO A 65 7.55 8.17 4.15
C PRO A 65 8.40 8.69 2.99
N GLU A 66 9.66 9.06 3.24
CA GLU A 66 10.52 9.62 2.20
C GLU A 66 10.79 8.60 1.09
N VAL A 67 11.05 7.35 1.46
CA VAL A 67 11.30 6.27 0.51
C VAL A 67 9.99 5.83 -0.14
N LEU A 68 8.92 5.67 0.64
CA LEU A 68 7.61 5.27 0.14
C LEU A 68 7.08 6.24 -0.90
N PHE A 69 7.15 7.55 -0.65
CA PHE A 69 6.61 8.55 -1.56
C PHE A 69 7.35 8.59 -2.89
N ASN A 70 8.68 8.52 -2.87
CA ASN A 70 9.46 8.41 -4.10
C ASN A 70 9.08 7.15 -4.89
N LYS A 71 8.86 6.02 -4.19
CA LYS A 71 8.42 4.79 -4.85
C LYS A 71 7.02 4.89 -5.45
N LEU A 72 6.07 5.49 -4.75
CA LEU A 72 4.73 5.71 -5.28
C LEU A 72 4.75 6.63 -6.50
N ASP A 73 5.59 7.67 -6.50
CA ASP A 73 5.77 8.55 -7.65
C ASP A 73 6.35 7.80 -8.87
N GLU A 74 7.35 6.93 -8.67
CA GLU A 74 7.92 6.07 -9.72
C GLU A 74 6.86 5.15 -10.36
N GLU A 75 5.91 4.65 -9.57
CA GLU A 75 4.79 3.82 -10.01
C GLU A 75 3.60 4.62 -10.57
N GLY A 76 3.72 5.96 -10.64
CA GLY A 76 2.68 6.84 -11.16
C GLY A 76 1.51 7.11 -10.21
N LEU A 77 1.70 6.85 -8.90
CA LEU A 77 0.72 7.01 -7.83
C LEU A 77 0.89 8.32 -7.05
N GLY A 78 1.46 9.36 -7.67
CA GLY A 78 1.75 10.63 -7.00
C GLY A 78 0.53 11.37 -6.43
N SER A 79 -0.67 11.14 -6.95
CA SER A 79 -1.89 11.69 -6.35
C SER A 79 -2.15 11.15 -4.93
N ILE A 80 -1.81 9.88 -4.65
CA ILE A 80 -1.91 9.32 -3.31
C ILE A 80 -0.93 10.01 -2.37
N VAL A 81 0.29 10.30 -2.85
CA VAL A 81 1.31 11.02 -2.08
C VAL A 81 0.82 12.43 -1.70
N GLU A 82 0.19 13.14 -2.63
CA GLU A 82 -0.41 14.46 -2.37
C GLU A 82 -1.51 14.37 -1.31
N ASP A 83 -2.44 13.42 -1.43
CA ASP A 83 -3.53 13.24 -0.47
C ASP A 83 -3.02 12.87 0.94
N ILE A 84 -1.99 12.02 1.03
CA ILE A 84 -1.34 11.67 2.31
C ILE A 84 -0.68 12.90 2.93
N LYS A 85 -0.02 13.75 2.14
CA LYS A 85 0.58 15.00 2.63
C LYS A 85 -0.48 16.00 3.12
N GLU A 86 -1.64 16.08 2.46
CA GLU A 86 -2.75 16.93 2.90
C GLU A 86 -3.43 16.43 4.19
N THR A 87 -3.52 15.12 4.34
CA THR A 87 -4.08 14.50 5.56
C THR A 87 -3.09 14.47 6.71
N GLY A 88 -1.79 14.43 6.40
CA GLY A 88 -0.68 14.47 7.35
C GLY A 88 -0.30 13.11 7.93
N SER A 89 -0.95 12.02 7.51
CA SER A 89 -0.65 10.68 8.02
C SER A 89 -1.17 9.58 7.10
N TYR A 90 -0.64 8.37 7.27
CA TYR A 90 -1.19 7.14 6.72
C TYR A 90 -1.02 6.00 7.73
N THR A 91 -1.75 4.91 7.53
CA THR A 91 -1.67 3.71 8.37
C THR A 91 -0.86 2.63 7.66
N VAL A 92 -0.24 1.76 8.44
CA VAL A 92 0.46 0.58 7.96
C VAL A 92 -0.09 -0.62 8.71
N MET A 93 -0.45 -1.67 7.96
CA MET A 93 -0.93 -2.95 8.47
C MET A 93 -2.11 -2.81 9.46
N GLY A 94 -2.94 -1.78 9.29
CA GLY A 94 -4.15 -1.55 10.10
C GLY A 94 -3.92 -1.06 11.53
N ASP A 95 -2.67 -0.91 11.98
CA ASP A 95 -2.36 -0.62 13.38
C ASP A 95 -1.38 0.53 13.59
N THR A 96 -0.45 0.76 12.66
CA THR A 96 0.66 1.68 12.84
C THR A 96 0.41 2.96 12.06
N VAL A 97 0.15 4.06 12.77
CA VAL A 97 0.01 5.38 12.14
C VAL A 97 1.39 6.01 11.94
N ILE A 98 1.68 6.40 10.69
CA ILE A 98 2.87 7.15 10.31
C ILE A 98 2.47 8.61 10.08
N GLU A 99 2.96 9.49 10.93
CA GLU A 99 2.74 10.93 10.84
C GLU A 99 3.78 11.56 9.89
N ILE A 100 3.31 12.39 8.95
CA ILE A 100 4.15 13.17 8.05
C ILE A 100 4.35 14.53 8.69
N ASN A 101 5.50 14.73 9.33
CA ASN A 101 5.88 16.06 9.79
C ASN A 101 6.07 16.96 8.56
N GLY A 102 5.27 18.02 8.46
CA GLY A 102 5.37 19.06 7.43
C GLY A 102 6.63 19.91 7.56
#